data_AF-A0A9P5RQ59-F1
#
_entry.id   AF-A0A9P5RQ59-F1
#
_cell.length_a   1.000
_cell.length_b   1.000
_cell.length_c   1.000
_cell.angle_alpha   90.00
_cell.angle_beta   90.00
_cell.angle_gamma   90.00
#
_symmetry.space_group_name_H-M   'P 1'
#
loop_
_entity.id
_entity.type
_entity.pdbx_description
1 polymer ?
#
loop_
_entity_poly.entity_id
_entity_poly.type
_entity_poly.pdbx_seq_one_letter_code
_entity_poly.pdbx_strand_id
1 'polypeptide(L)'
;MASRLRPVLAPALRILSRTAATRVSSAAAISARRSLSLKSFFTSRKPATSDPFTSQFEPVLEQADLFHPLSKSPLAPVRAKADWIATHGTCPVCKEQHAAEEHQEEAKKTKSKPPTYECPDCGYPTHCSEEHYKMDKEHHKHVCGILREVNEDEHDLRSGRRMKEFEFPGAQHRDEAVNLSNWDTFLYTRGFLSMNSERSMRHVSHVLTYPLTIGSVLHQSSPYQLGKDLTVEGLKSLAALRHTLHPAMIPGITQNQDLRSTATHTVRIFCLGARAESHLPPHIYMQLAYLFPTTAFQIHFVGPDAIPPHTKSKEPHQHVHYEQMTFVYDNSRYEAYHAEAGPFNPYYDVFFLFSPGLAHPSTKDMWKPTIPLLLDTKCAIFGTGFDERDVMNDVAEIENAGYELDWLMKPRENVFRSLKHEINMTDVRQSAQCNWGIWGIRGRRYDVRPSDQ
;
A
#
# COMPACT_ATOMS: atom_id res chain seq x y z
N MET A 1 -62.65 -40.08 54.97
CA MET A 1 -61.94 -40.42 56.23
C MET A 1 -60.47 -40.14 55.95
N ALA A 2 -59.73 -39.24 56.62
CA ALA A 2 -59.52 -39.02 58.08
C ALA A 2 -58.73 -40.17 58.72
N SER A 3 -57.65 -39.98 59.50
CA SER A 3 -56.85 -38.78 59.92
C SER A 3 -55.40 -39.25 60.28
N ARG A 4 -54.35 -38.49 60.61
CA ARG A 4 -54.07 -37.16 61.25
C ARG A 4 -52.82 -36.53 60.54
N LEU A 5 -52.45 -35.24 60.55
CA LEU A 5 -52.27 -34.19 61.58
C LEU A 5 -51.08 -34.51 62.54
N ARG A 6 -49.90 -33.85 62.41
CA ARG A 6 -49.49 -32.46 62.85
C ARG A 6 -49.11 -32.39 64.36
N PRO A 7 -48.39 -31.35 64.86
CA PRO A 7 -47.18 -30.65 64.33
C PRO A 7 -46.14 -30.26 65.43
N VAL A 8 -44.92 -29.85 65.06
CA VAL A 8 -44.02 -28.99 65.88
C VAL A 8 -43.28 -28.03 64.91
N LEU A 9 -43.65 -26.75 64.80
CA LEU A 9 -43.26 -25.57 65.62
C LEU A 9 -41.82 -25.06 65.38
N ALA A 10 -41.69 -23.75 65.18
CA ALA A 10 -40.48 -23.05 64.78
C ALA A 10 -39.83 -22.29 65.96
N PRO A 11 -38.62 -21.73 65.77
CA PRO A 11 -38.25 -20.46 66.38
C PRO A 11 -38.17 -19.33 65.33
N ALA A 12 -38.29 -18.09 65.80
CA ALA A 12 -38.42 -16.90 64.96
C ALA A 12 -37.09 -16.13 64.77
N LEU A 13 -37.09 -15.25 63.76
CA LEU A 13 -36.40 -13.96 63.70
C LEU A 13 -35.02 -13.82 64.38
N ARG A 14 -34.00 -13.55 63.55
CA ARG A 14 -33.18 -12.34 63.75
C ARG A 14 -32.55 -11.83 62.45
N ILE A 15 -33.03 -10.68 62.00
CA ILE A 15 -32.30 -9.83 61.06
C ILE A 15 -31.09 -9.27 61.82
N LEU A 16 -29.88 -9.52 61.30
CA LEU A 16 -28.65 -8.91 61.81
C LEU A 16 -27.83 -8.36 60.65
N SER A 17 -28.07 -7.08 60.35
CA SER A 17 -27.26 -6.26 59.47
C SER A 17 -25.82 -6.17 59.99
N ARG A 18 -24.89 -6.92 59.39
CA ARG A 18 -23.45 -6.80 59.68
C ARG A 18 -22.81 -5.72 58.80
N THR A 19 -22.86 -4.49 59.28
CA THR A 19 -21.96 -3.42 58.83
C THR A 19 -20.53 -3.75 59.27
N ALA A 20 -19.62 -3.98 58.31
CA ALA A 20 -18.19 -4.02 58.53
C ALA A 20 -17.51 -3.32 57.35
N ALA A 21 -16.83 -2.20 57.60
CA ALA A 21 -16.31 -1.34 56.54
C ALA A 21 -14.95 -1.84 56.01
N THR A 22 -14.92 -2.25 54.74
CA THR A 22 -13.67 -2.41 53.97
C THR A 22 -13.26 -1.07 53.36
N ARG A 23 -11.98 -0.73 53.51
CA ARG A 23 -11.45 0.63 53.31
C ARG A 23 -11.46 1.05 51.84
N VAL A 24 -11.95 2.26 51.56
CA VAL A 24 -11.59 3.00 50.35
C VAL A 24 -10.15 3.51 50.52
N SER A 25 -9.24 3.08 49.65
CA SER A 25 -7.84 3.51 49.67
C SER A 25 -7.63 4.87 49.00
N SER A 26 -8.08 5.94 49.66
CA SER A 26 -7.82 7.32 49.21
C SER A 26 -6.37 7.74 49.53
N ALA A 27 -5.45 7.48 48.60
CA ALA A 27 -4.02 7.77 48.78
C ALA A 27 -3.64 9.19 48.32
N ALA A 28 -3.56 10.11 49.29
CA ALA A 28 -2.77 11.34 49.30
C ALA A 28 -2.69 12.19 47.99
N ALA A 29 -3.61 13.16 47.85
CA ALA A 29 -3.33 14.35 47.05
C ALA A 29 -2.20 15.18 47.71
N ILE A 30 -1.00 15.16 47.13
CA ILE A 30 0.17 15.88 47.68
C ILE A 30 0.02 17.39 47.41
N SER A 31 -0.41 18.13 48.42
CA SER A 31 -0.50 19.60 48.41
C SER A 31 0.88 20.26 48.41
N ALA A 32 1.56 20.26 47.25
CA ALA A 32 2.80 21.00 47.04
C ALA A 32 2.55 22.52 47.12
N ARG A 33 2.86 23.13 48.27
CA ARG A 33 2.77 24.58 48.48
C ARG A 33 3.71 25.31 47.52
N ARG A 34 3.19 26.22 46.70
CA ARG A 34 4.01 27.13 45.88
C ARG A 34 4.76 28.13 46.77
N SER A 35 6.06 27.91 46.99
CA SER A 35 6.96 28.90 47.55
C SER A 35 7.37 29.92 46.47
N LEU A 36 6.87 31.15 46.55
CA LEU A 36 7.25 32.24 45.65
C LEU A 36 8.64 32.78 46.03
N SER A 37 9.70 32.16 45.52
CA SER A 37 11.08 32.63 45.70
C SER A 37 11.39 33.81 44.76
N LEU A 38 11.04 35.02 45.18
CA LEU A 38 11.47 36.26 44.52
C LEU A 38 12.90 36.63 44.92
N LYS A 39 13.91 36.09 44.20
CA LYS A 39 15.26 36.67 43.99
C LYS A 39 16.17 35.75 43.16
N SER A 40 16.37 36.08 41.89
CA SER A 40 17.70 36.39 41.34
C SER A 40 17.56 36.90 39.90
N PHE A 41 18.06 38.11 39.63
CA PHE A 41 18.22 38.62 38.27
C PHE A 41 19.68 38.39 37.82
N PHE A 42 19.92 38.42 36.51
CA PHE A 42 21.25 38.36 35.87
C PHE A 42 22.05 37.05 36.02
N THR A 43 21.68 36.03 35.23
CA THR A 43 22.66 35.10 34.64
C THR A 43 22.39 34.94 33.15
N SER A 44 23.45 34.97 32.33
CA SER A 44 23.32 34.83 30.88
C SER A 44 22.99 33.39 30.52
N ARG A 45 21.87 33.18 29.82
CA ARG A 45 21.37 31.85 29.45
C ARG A 45 22.04 31.39 28.16
N LYS A 46 23.05 30.51 28.29
CA LYS A 46 23.53 29.73 27.13
C LYS A 46 22.34 28.99 26.48
N PRO A 47 22.34 28.78 25.16
CA PRO A 47 21.28 28.00 24.51
C PRO A 47 21.18 26.61 25.13
N ALA A 48 19.98 26.05 25.16
CA ALA A 48 19.76 24.72 25.70
C ALA A 48 20.56 23.68 24.89
N THR A 49 21.24 22.78 25.58
CA THR A 49 21.85 21.59 24.96
C THR A 49 20.76 20.80 24.23
N SER A 50 21.04 20.42 22.99
CA SER A 50 20.18 19.54 22.20
C SER A 50 19.95 18.21 22.94
N ASP A 51 18.76 17.64 22.73
CA ASP A 51 18.40 16.36 23.31
C ASP A 51 19.35 15.27 22.78
N PRO A 52 19.98 14.41 23.61
CA PRO A 52 21.01 13.44 23.17
C PRO A 52 20.55 12.41 22.12
N PHE A 53 19.23 12.30 21.89
CA PHE A 53 18.64 11.50 20.82
C PHE A 53 18.55 12.26 19.47
N THR A 54 18.52 13.59 19.48
CA THR A 54 18.41 14.41 18.27
C THR A 54 19.78 14.63 17.61
N SER A 55 20.87 14.63 18.38
CA SER A 55 22.25 14.82 17.90
C SER A 55 22.84 13.60 17.16
N GLN A 56 22.03 12.62 16.76
CA GLN A 56 22.45 11.44 15.99
C GLN A 56 22.08 11.52 14.50
N PHE A 57 21.32 12.56 14.11
CA PHE A 57 20.78 12.74 12.76
C PHE A 57 20.94 14.20 12.28
N GLU A 58 22.18 14.69 12.24
CA GLU A 58 22.49 15.82 11.37
C GLU A 58 22.32 15.33 9.91
N PRO A 59 21.43 15.96 9.11
CA PRO A 59 21.13 15.46 7.78
C PRO A 59 22.29 15.74 6.81
N VAL A 60 22.52 14.81 5.90
CA VAL A 60 23.54 14.90 4.83
C VAL A 60 23.19 15.98 3.81
N LEU A 61 21.91 16.37 3.73
CA LEU A 61 21.39 17.41 2.84
C LEU A 61 20.37 18.30 3.58
N GLU A 62 20.48 19.60 3.40
CA GLU A 62 19.48 20.55 3.90
C GLU A 62 18.22 20.54 3.03
N GLN A 63 17.07 20.81 3.65
CA GLN A 63 15.77 20.81 2.95
C GLN A 63 15.61 21.95 1.91
N ALA A 64 16.50 22.94 1.93
CA ALA A 64 16.56 24.00 0.93
C ALA A 64 17.46 23.64 -0.28
N ASP A 65 18.30 22.60 -0.17
CA ASP A 65 19.32 22.23 -1.17
C ASP A 65 19.23 20.73 -1.53
N LEU A 66 18.06 20.34 -2.02
CA LEU A 66 17.75 18.97 -2.42
C LEU A 66 17.93 18.72 -3.93
N PHE A 67 18.36 19.73 -4.70
CA PHE A 67 18.51 19.63 -6.14
C PHE A 67 19.99 19.61 -6.55
N HIS A 68 20.48 18.44 -6.94
CA HIS A 68 21.85 18.27 -7.47
C HIS A 68 21.80 17.55 -8.83
N PRO A 69 22.63 17.92 -9.82
CA PRO A 69 22.84 17.10 -11.02
C PRO A 69 23.32 15.70 -10.62
N LEU A 70 22.77 14.64 -11.23
CA LEU A 70 22.92 13.29 -10.68
C LEU A 70 24.39 12.84 -10.61
N SER A 71 25.23 13.21 -11.58
CA SER A 71 26.68 12.95 -11.58
C SER A 71 27.46 13.66 -10.46
N LYS A 72 26.95 14.82 -10.00
CA LYS A 72 27.59 15.70 -9.00
C LYS A 72 26.99 15.58 -7.61
N SER A 73 25.87 14.86 -7.46
CA SER A 73 25.22 14.58 -6.19
C SER A 73 26.24 14.15 -5.12
N PRO A 74 26.17 14.64 -3.87
CA PRO A 74 27.02 14.14 -2.79
C PRO A 74 26.74 12.66 -2.46
N LEU A 75 25.55 12.16 -2.82
CA LEU A 75 25.10 10.80 -2.53
C LEU A 75 25.65 9.78 -3.54
N ALA A 76 26.47 8.83 -3.08
CA ALA A 76 27.05 7.79 -3.93
C ALA A 76 26.01 6.94 -4.71
N PRO A 77 24.83 6.56 -4.16
CA PRO A 77 23.81 5.83 -4.92
C PRO A 77 23.23 6.64 -6.11
N VAL A 78 23.14 7.97 -5.97
CA VAL A 78 22.59 8.84 -7.03
C VAL A 78 23.60 9.00 -8.16
N ARG A 79 24.90 9.11 -7.84
CA ARG A 79 25.96 9.08 -8.86
C ARG A 79 25.99 7.73 -9.61
N ALA A 80 25.89 6.61 -8.89
CA ALA A 80 25.81 5.29 -9.53
C ALA A 80 24.59 5.14 -10.47
N LYS A 81 23.46 5.80 -10.15
CA LYS A 81 22.29 5.91 -11.04
C LYS A 81 22.59 6.77 -12.27
N ALA A 82 23.32 7.89 -12.14
CA ALA A 82 23.81 8.66 -13.29
C ALA A 82 24.67 7.80 -14.22
N ASP A 83 25.66 7.09 -13.64
CA ASP A 83 26.58 6.22 -14.38
C ASP A 83 25.82 5.10 -15.12
N TRP A 84 24.79 4.53 -14.51
CA TRP A 84 23.94 3.51 -15.14
C TRP A 84 23.17 4.08 -16.35
N ILE A 85 22.51 5.24 -16.18
CA ILE A 85 21.78 5.91 -17.27
C ILE A 85 22.75 6.34 -18.38
N ALA A 86 23.95 6.83 -18.04
CA ALA A 86 24.99 7.21 -19.00
C ALA A 86 25.68 6.01 -19.68
N THR A 87 25.42 4.77 -19.26
CA THR A 87 25.96 3.55 -19.90
C THR A 87 24.91 2.73 -20.65
N HIS A 88 23.65 2.73 -20.19
CA HIS A 88 22.56 1.92 -20.74
C HIS A 88 21.42 2.73 -21.37
N GLY A 89 21.37 4.04 -21.12
CA GLY A 89 20.34 4.94 -21.63
C GLY A 89 20.49 5.24 -23.13
N THR A 90 19.41 5.75 -23.72
CA THR A 90 19.36 6.13 -25.14
C THR A 90 19.06 7.62 -25.34
N CYS A 91 19.83 8.29 -26.19
CA CYS A 91 19.58 9.69 -26.58
C CYS A 91 18.37 9.76 -27.54
N PRO A 92 17.34 10.61 -27.27
CA PRO A 92 16.09 10.62 -28.03
C PRO A 92 16.30 10.95 -29.51
N VAL A 93 16.97 12.07 -29.79
CA VAL A 93 17.30 12.53 -31.16
C VAL A 93 18.11 11.48 -31.93
N CYS A 94 19.02 10.73 -31.27
CA CYS A 94 19.73 9.65 -31.95
C CYS A 94 18.79 8.49 -32.32
N LYS A 95 17.89 8.10 -31.41
CA LYS A 95 16.92 7.02 -31.62
C LYS A 95 15.96 7.34 -32.78
N GLU A 96 15.56 8.61 -32.90
CA GLU A 96 14.71 9.12 -33.98
C GLU A 96 15.46 9.24 -35.31
N GLN A 97 16.74 9.66 -35.29
CA GLN A 97 17.63 9.60 -36.47
C GLN A 97 17.77 8.17 -36.99
N HIS A 98 18.01 7.19 -36.11
CA HIS A 98 18.17 5.79 -36.53
C HIS A 98 16.87 5.19 -37.07
N ALA A 99 15.72 5.54 -36.50
CA ALA A 99 14.42 5.13 -37.04
C ALA A 99 14.14 5.72 -38.44
N ALA A 100 14.59 6.96 -38.71
CA ALA A 100 14.51 7.55 -40.04
C ALA A 100 15.52 6.93 -41.03
N GLU A 101 16.70 6.54 -40.55
CA GLU A 101 17.72 5.81 -41.33
C GLU A 101 17.25 4.37 -41.66
N GLU A 102 16.65 3.62 -40.74
CA GLU A 102 16.19 2.23 -40.96
C GLU A 102 15.10 2.08 -42.04
N HIS A 103 14.46 3.17 -42.47
CA HIS A 103 13.55 3.21 -43.62
C HIS A 103 14.25 3.46 -44.97
N GLN A 104 15.59 3.52 -45.03
CA GLN A 104 16.38 3.73 -46.26
C GLN A 104 17.30 2.54 -46.54
N GLU A 105 17.25 2.01 -47.77
CA GLU A 105 17.86 0.71 -48.11
C GLU A 105 19.40 0.66 -48.05
N GLU A 106 20.08 1.81 -47.99
CA GLU A 106 21.55 1.91 -47.89
C GLU A 106 22.05 2.44 -46.51
N ALA A 107 21.23 2.37 -45.46
CA ALA A 107 21.56 2.93 -44.16
C ALA A 107 22.80 2.32 -43.50
N LYS A 108 23.83 3.17 -43.28
CA LYS A 108 24.88 2.87 -42.29
C LYS A 108 24.21 2.83 -40.92
N LYS A 109 24.32 1.72 -40.20
CA LYS A 109 23.82 1.57 -38.82
C LYS A 109 24.58 2.46 -37.84
N THR A 110 24.22 3.74 -37.81
CA THR A 110 24.63 4.67 -36.77
C THR A 110 24.07 4.16 -35.44
N LYS A 111 24.86 4.20 -34.35
CA LYS A 111 24.43 3.65 -33.05
C LYS A 111 23.87 4.76 -32.16
N SER A 112 22.86 4.44 -31.35
CA SER A 112 22.38 5.36 -30.32
C SER A 112 23.54 5.72 -29.39
N LYS A 113 23.86 7.00 -29.30
CA LYS A 113 24.86 7.49 -28.34
C LYS A 113 24.25 7.47 -26.92
N PRO A 114 25.05 7.18 -25.88
CA PRO A 114 24.60 7.28 -24.50
C PRO A 114 24.24 8.74 -24.14
N PRO A 115 23.29 8.96 -23.21
CA PRO A 115 23.01 10.28 -22.67
C PRO A 115 24.11 10.68 -21.67
N THR A 116 24.90 11.68 -22.03
CA THR A 116 26.03 12.22 -21.23
C THR A 116 25.87 13.69 -20.87
N TYR A 117 24.96 14.41 -21.54
CA TYR A 117 24.56 15.77 -21.23
C TYR A 117 23.44 15.76 -20.18
N GLU A 118 23.77 16.27 -19.00
CA GLU A 118 22.80 16.52 -17.92
C GLU A 118 22.04 17.83 -18.18
N CYS A 119 20.71 17.78 -18.12
CA CYS A 119 19.88 18.97 -18.22
C CYS A 119 20.03 19.82 -16.93
N PRO A 120 20.30 21.14 -17.03
CA PRO A 120 20.52 21.98 -15.85
C PRO A 120 19.26 22.15 -14.98
N ASP A 121 18.07 22.03 -15.55
CA ASP A 121 16.79 22.31 -14.87
C ASP A 121 16.26 21.11 -14.07
N CYS A 122 16.58 19.87 -14.49
CA CYS A 122 16.17 18.63 -13.82
C CYS A 122 17.33 17.75 -13.32
N GLY A 123 18.57 18.03 -13.71
CA GLY A 123 19.78 17.35 -13.25
C GLY A 123 20.06 15.98 -13.87
N TYR A 124 19.15 15.45 -14.70
CA TYR A 124 19.27 14.12 -15.31
C TYR A 124 20.09 14.10 -16.61
N PRO A 125 20.96 13.08 -16.81
CA PRO A 125 21.54 12.80 -18.13
C PRO A 125 20.43 12.36 -19.10
N THR A 126 20.24 13.13 -20.18
CA THR A 126 19.08 12.98 -21.08
C THR A 126 19.47 12.91 -22.57
N HIS A 127 20.58 13.55 -22.95
CA HIS A 127 21.01 13.69 -24.35
C HIS A 127 22.49 13.37 -24.49
N CYS A 128 22.97 13.02 -25.67
CA CYS A 128 24.41 12.79 -25.90
C CYS A 128 25.23 14.08 -26.11
N SER A 129 24.56 15.22 -26.30
CA SER A 129 25.18 16.54 -26.43
C SER A 129 24.18 17.66 -26.14
N GLU A 130 24.68 18.86 -25.87
CA GLU A 130 23.87 20.08 -25.74
C GLU A 130 23.12 20.43 -27.04
N GLU A 131 23.67 20.06 -28.19
CA GLU A 131 23.04 20.25 -29.50
C GLU A 131 21.78 19.41 -29.63
N HIS A 132 21.85 18.12 -29.26
CA HIS A 132 20.69 17.23 -29.26
C HIS A 132 19.64 17.67 -28.22
N TYR A 133 20.06 18.17 -27.06
CA TYR A 133 19.17 18.80 -26.07
C TYR A 133 18.43 20.04 -26.63
N LYS A 134 19.11 20.87 -27.42
CA LYS A 134 18.51 22.04 -28.09
C LYS A 134 17.52 21.63 -29.19
N MET A 135 17.73 20.49 -29.85
CA MET A 135 16.81 19.94 -30.85
C MET A 135 15.52 19.39 -30.22
N ASP A 136 15.62 18.62 -29.14
CA ASP A 136 14.47 17.97 -28.48
C ASP A 136 13.80 18.84 -27.38
N LYS A 137 14.17 20.11 -27.30
CA LYS A 137 13.87 20.97 -26.14
C LYS A 137 12.39 21.01 -25.74
N GLU A 138 11.48 21.11 -26.73
CA GLU A 138 10.04 21.19 -26.44
C GLU A 138 9.45 19.85 -25.99
N HIS A 139 9.93 18.68 -26.45
CA HIS A 139 9.50 17.40 -25.87
C HIS A 139 10.09 17.21 -24.47
N HIS A 140 11.38 17.54 -24.29
CA HIS A 140 12.03 17.44 -22.98
C HIS A 140 11.29 18.25 -21.91
N LYS A 141 10.83 19.46 -22.25
CA LYS A 141 10.05 20.35 -21.37
C LYS A 141 8.83 19.68 -20.72
N HIS A 142 8.18 18.72 -21.39
CA HIS A 142 7.06 17.97 -20.82
C HIS A 142 7.48 16.98 -19.73
N VAL A 143 8.71 16.47 -19.75
CA VAL A 143 9.22 15.47 -18.78
C VAL A 143 10.20 16.09 -17.77
N CYS A 144 10.74 17.28 -18.07
CA CYS A 144 11.71 18.00 -17.25
C CYS A 144 11.25 18.21 -15.80
N GLY A 145 9.99 18.62 -15.59
CA GLY A 145 9.40 18.79 -14.26
C GLY A 145 9.38 17.48 -13.46
N ILE A 146 8.88 16.40 -14.07
CA ILE A 146 8.81 15.07 -13.45
C ILE A 146 10.22 14.56 -13.09
N LEU A 147 11.20 14.73 -13.99
CA LEU A 147 12.59 14.37 -13.73
C LEU A 147 13.19 15.17 -12.57
N ARG A 148 12.82 16.45 -12.44
CA ARG A 148 13.25 17.30 -11.33
C ARG A 148 12.62 16.85 -10.01
N GLU A 149 11.31 16.56 -10.00
CA GLU A 149 10.62 16.01 -8.82
C GLU A 149 11.26 14.70 -8.37
N VAL A 150 11.53 13.75 -9.27
CA VAL A 150 12.15 12.47 -8.91
C VAL A 150 13.61 12.63 -8.46
N ASN A 151 14.34 13.60 -9.02
CA ASN A 151 15.68 13.96 -8.55
C ASN A 151 15.64 14.48 -7.11
N GLU A 152 14.77 15.47 -6.86
CA GLU A 152 14.61 16.11 -5.55
C GLU A 152 14.03 15.16 -4.48
N ASP A 153 13.08 14.28 -4.84
CA ASP A 153 12.53 13.23 -3.97
C ASP A 153 13.60 12.19 -3.60
N GLU A 154 14.44 11.73 -4.55
CA GLU A 154 15.49 10.77 -4.24
C GLU A 154 16.59 11.36 -3.35
N HIS A 155 16.96 12.63 -3.53
CA HIS A 155 17.86 13.32 -2.61
C HIS A 155 17.26 13.44 -1.21
N ASP A 156 15.97 13.74 -1.08
CA ASP A 156 15.31 13.87 0.21
C ASP A 156 15.17 12.52 0.94
N LEU A 157 14.75 11.46 0.23
CA LEU A 157 14.70 10.08 0.75
C LEU A 157 16.06 9.55 1.20
N ARG A 158 17.15 10.14 0.72
CA ARG A 158 18.55 9.78 1.07
C ARG A 158 19.25 10.83 1.94
N SER A 159 18.57 11.92 2.31
CA SER A 159 19.13 13.04 3.09
C SER A 159 19.51 12.68 4.52
N GLY A 160 18.98 11.56 5.06
CA GLY A 160 19.17 11.17 6.46
C GLY A 160 18.31 11.96 7.46
N ARG A 161 17.43 12.86 7.01
CA ARG A 161 16.49 13.55 7.91
C ARG A 161 15.49 12.57 8.55
N ARG A 162 14.93 12.96 9.70
CA ARG A 162 13.73 12.33 10.25
C ARG A 162 12.52 12.61 9.34
N MET A 163 11.92 11.56 8.79
CA MET A 163 10.74 11.64 7.93
C MET A 163 9.46 11.54 8.76
N LYS A 164 8.97 12.71 9.19
CA LYS A 164 7.72 12.83 9.98
C LYS A 164 6.51 12.31 9.21
N GLU A 165 6.54 12.37 7.88
CA GLU A 165 5.47 11.86 7.03
C GLU A 165 5.27 10.32 7.14
N PHE A 166 6.27 9.58 7.63
CA PHE A 166 6.17 8.15 7.94
C PHE A 166 5.76 7.85 9.40
N GLU A 167 5.44 8.86 10.21
CA GLU A 167 4.89 8.69 11.56
C GLU A 167 3.37 8.47 11.46
N PHE A 168 2.99 7.26 11.05
CA PHE A 168 1.59 6.90 10.76
C PHE A 168 0.72 6.75 12.03
N PRO A 169 -0.58 7.10 11.98
CA PRO A 169 -1.50 6.99 13.10
C PRO A 169 -1.88 5.53 13.40
N GLY A 170 -2.09 5.22 14.68
CA GLY A 170 -2.60 3.92 15.12
C GLY A 170 -4.09 3.71 14.83
N ALA A 171 -4.71 2.79 15.59
CA ALA A 171 -6.14 2.58 15.57
C ALA A 171 -6.93 3.83 16.01
N GLN A 172 -8.04 4.09 15.33
CA GLN A 172 -8.99 5.19 15.57
C GLN A 172 -10.17 4.74 16.45
N HIS A 173 -10.97 5.69 16.96
CA HIS A 173 -12.19 5.35 17.69
C HIS A 173 -13.27 4.79 16.74
N ARG A 174 -14.19 3.97 17.26
CA ARG A 174 -15.21 3.30 16.44
C ARG A 174 -16.23 4.26 15.80
N ASP A 175 -16.33 5.47 16.31
CA ASP A 175 -17.24 6.51 15.84
C ASP A 175 -16.59 7.47 14.81
N GLU A 176 -15.27 7.33 14.58
CA GLU A 176 -14.52 8.17 13.65
C GLU A 176 -14.62 7.60 12.22
N ALA A 177 -15.29 8.34 11.33
CA ALA A 177 -15.63 7.88 9.99
C ALA A 177 -14.52 8.19 8.96
N VAL A 178 -13.93 7.13 8.38
CA VAL A 178 -12.92 7.27 7.30
C VAL A 178 -13.58 7.61 5.97
N ASN A 179 -13.08 8.66 5.33
CA ASN A 179 -13.46 9.05 3.97
C ASN A 179 -12.36 8.66 2.97
N LEU A 180 -12.70 7.80 2.01
CA LEU A 180 -11.77 7.25 1.01
C LEU A 180 -11.85 7.96 -0.36
N SER A 181 -12.43 9.16 -0.43
CA SER A 181 -12.68 9.86 -1.71
C SER A 181 -11.41 10.31 -2.44
N ASN A 182 -10.33 10.62 -1.71
CA ASN A 182 -9.01 10.99 -2.22
C ASN A 182 -7.96 10.89 -1.10
N TRP A 183 -6.68 11.06 -1.44
CA TRP A 183 -5.56 11.04 -0.50
C TRP A 183 -5.72 12.03 0.66
N ASP A 184 -5.99 13.32 0.38
CA ASP A 184 -6.02 14.37 1.41
C ASP A 184 -7.10 14.13 2.47
N THR A 185 -8.31 13.78 2.02
CA THR A 185 -9.45 13.53 2.92
C THR A 185 -9.26 12.24 3.70
N PHE A 186 -8.61 11.23 3.11
CA PHE A 186 -8.22 10.02 3.82
C PHE A 186 -7.20 10.32 4.92
N LEU A 187 -6.09 10.98 4.58
CA LEU A 187 -5.02 11.31 5.53
C LEU A 187 -5.54 12.18 6.67
N TYR A 188 -6.41 13.16 6.36
CA TYR A 188 -7.10 13.98 7.36
C TYR A 188 -8.02 13.15 8.27
N THR A 189 -8.95 12.36 7.70
CA THR A 189 -9.93 11.60 8.51
C THR A 189 -9.29 10.48 9.33
N ARG A 190 -8.13 9.95 8.93
CA ARG A 190 -7.34 8.98 9.71
C ARG A 190 -6.41 9.61 10.76
N GLY A 191 -6.28 10.94 10.80
CA GLY A 191 -5.40 11.63 11.75
C GLY A 191 -3.90 11.49 11.45
N PHE A 192 -3.51 11.41 10.17
CA PHE A 192 -2.09 11.54 9.79
C PHE A 192 -1.58 12.96 10.08
N LEU A 193 -0.26 13.11 10.24
CA LEU A 193 0.36 14.44 10.32
C LEU A 193 0.10 15.24 9.03
N SER A 194 -0.12 16.55 9.18
CA SER A 194 -0.45 17.46 8.07
C SER A 194 0.69 17.53 7.05
N MET A 195 0.43 17.07 5.83
CA MET A 195 1.39 17.07 4.74
C MET A 195 1.53 18.48 4.15
N ASN A 196 2.59 19.18 4.54
CA ASN A 196 2.83 20.57 4.14
C ASN A 196 3.53 20.72 2.77
N SER A 197 3.75 19.62 2.04
CA SER A 197 4.39 19.63 0.73
C SER A 197 3.95 18.45 -0.15
N GLU A 198 3.95 18.67 -1.47
CA GLU A 198 3.68 17.63 -2.47
C GLU A 198 4.71 16.48 -2.39
N ARG A 199 5.97 16.79 -2.08
CA ARG A 199 7.04 15.82 -1.82
C ARG A 199 6.66 14.80 -0.73
N SER A 200 6.17 15.28 0.41
CA SER A 200 5.67 14.41 1.49
C SER A 200 4.47 13.57 1.06
N MET A 201 3.58 14.12 0.22
CA MET A 201 2.46 13.38 -0.38
C MET A 201 2.95 12.30 -1.37
N ARG A 202 3.94 12.59 -2.21
CA ARG A 202 4.59 11.60 -3.10
C ARG A 202 5.23 10.47 -2.30
N HIS A 203 6.00 10.80 -1.26
CA HIS A 203 6.63 9.81 -0.37
C HIS A 203 5.61 8.89 0.31
N VAL A 204 4.54 9.44 0.89
CA VAL A 204 3.57 8.65 1.66
C VAL A 204 2.61 7.87 0.75
N SER A 205 2.14 8.46 -0.36
CA SER A 205 1.30 7.74 -1.32
C SER A 205 2.01 6.55 -1.94
N HIS A 206 3.32 6.67 -2.23
CA HIS A 206 4.15 5.57 -2.75
C HIS A 206 4.28 4.38 -1.79
N VAL A 207 4.26 4.61 -0.48
CA VAL A 207 4.33 3.55 0.54
C VAL A 207 2.95 2.98 0.88
N LEU A 208 1.93 3.84 0.96
CA LEU A 208 0.57 3.44 1.35
C LEU A 208 -0.31 2.94 0.19
N THR A 209 0.09 3.14 -1.08
CA THR A 209 -0.70 2.76 -2.26
C THR A 209 -1.19 1.31 -2.22
N TYR A 210 -0.35 0.37 -1.81
CA TYR A 210 -0.71 -1.05 -1.77
C TYR A 210 -1.80 -1.39 -0.73
N PRO A 211 -1.62 -1.15 0.59
CA PRO A 211 -2.66 -1.40 1.57
C PRO A 211 -3.93 -0.57 1.35
N LEU A 212 -3.83 0.65 0.80
CA LEU A 212 -5.01 1.49 0.57
C LEU A 212 -5.72 1.22 -0.76
N THR A 213 -5.05 0.64 -1.76
CA THR A 213 -5.73 0.06 -2.93
C THR A 213 -6.61 -1.11 -2.48
N ILE A 214 -6.07 -2.01 -1.65
CA ILE A 214 -6.84 -3.11 -1.03
C ILE A 214 -7.99 -2.55 -0.18
N GLY A 215 -7.69 -1.61 0.72
CA GLY A 215 -8.67 -1.01 1.61
C GLY A 215 -9.79 -0.28 0.88
N SER A 216 -9.48 0.53 -0.14
CA SER A 216 -10.47 1.30 -0.90
C SER A 216 -11.39 0.43 -1.77
N VAL A 217 -10.95 -0.75 -2.22
CA VAL A 217 -11.81 -1.75 -2.87
C VAL A 217 -12.70 -2.46 -1.85
N LEU A 218 -12.15 -2.88 -0.71
CA LEU A 218 -12.84 -3.73 0.25
C LEU A 218 -13.74 -2.98 1.25
N HIS A 219 -13.47 -1.71 1.55
CA HIS A 219 -14.18 -0.96 2.61
C HIS A 219 -15.60 -0.54 2.20
N GLN A 220 -16.47 -0.31 3.18
CA GLN A 220 -17.86 0.11 2.95
C GLN A 220 -17.97 1.52 2.33
N SER A 221 -17.14 2.48 2.76
CA SER A 221 -17.06 3.84 2.18
C SER A 221 -16.15 3.93 0.94
N SER A 222 -16.06 2.85 0.17
CA SER A 222 -15.30 2.75 -1.08
C SER A 222 -15.63 3.88 -2.06
N PRO A 223 -14.63 4.49 -2.74
CA PRO A 223 -14.86 5.56 -3.72
C PRO A 223 -15.37 5.04 -5.07
N TYR A 224 -15.42 3.72 -5.28
CA TYR A 224 -15.80 3.09 -6.54
C TYR A 224 -17.33 2.90 -6.62
N GLN A 225 -17.97 3.59 -7.57
CA GLN A 225 -19.43 3.68 -7.70
C GLN A 225 -20.01 2.64 -8.68
N LEU A 226 -21.23 2.16 -8.40
CA LEU A 226 -21.97 1.29 -9.31
C LEU A 226 -22.26 1.98 -10.65
N GLY A 227 -22.14 1.25 -11.76
CA GLY A 227 -22.48 1.69 -13.10
C GLY A 227 -21.42 2.58 -13.75
N LYS A 228 -20.75 3.43 -12.97
CA LYS A 228 -19.57 4.19 -13.41
C LYS A 228 -18.30 3.33 -13.39
N ASP A 229 -18.07 2.63 -12.27
CA ASP A 229 -16.79 1.99 -11.96
C ASP A 229 -16.96 0.48 -11.74
N LEU A 230 -17.87 0.11 -10.84
CA LEU A 230 -18.25 -1.26 -10.52
C LEU A 230 -19.40 -1.72 -11.42
N THR A 231 -19.31 -2.96 -11.89
CA THR A 231 -20.44 -3.63 -12.57
C THR A 231 -21.45 -4.15 -11.54
N VAL A 232 -22.59 -4.67 -12.01
CA VAL A 232 -23.56 -5.37 -11.15
C VAL A 232 -22.93 -6.60 -10.48
N GLU A 233 -22.10 -7.37 -11.20
CA GLU A 233 -21.37 -8.51 -10.64
C GLU A 233 -20.27 -8.08 -9.67
N GLY A 234 -19.60 -6.96 -9.96
CA GLY A 234 -18.68 -6.29 -9.05
C GLY A 234 -19.32 -5.97 -7.71
N LEU A 235 -20.49 -5.30 -7.75
CA LEU A 235 -21.23 -4.97 -6.54
C LEU A 235 -21.73 -6.23 -5.80
N LYS A 236 -22.25 -7.25 -6.49
CA LYS A 236 -22.63 -8.53 -5.85
C LYS A 236 -21.44 -9.17 -5.12
N SER A 237 -20.29 -9.26 -5.78
CA SER A 237 -19.09 -9.91 -5.23
C SER A 237 -18.49 -9.11 -4.07
N LEU A 238 -18.43 -7.78 -4.19
CA LEU A 238 -17.91 -6.91 -3.13
C LEU A 238 -18.90 -6.72 -1.97
N ALA A 239 -20.21 -6.73 -2.18
CA ALA A 239 -21.19 -6.67 -1.09
C ALA A 239 -21.08 -7.88 -0.16
N ALA A 240 -20.84 -9.06 -0.72
CA ALA A 240 -20.62 -10.29 0.05
C ALA A 240 -19.36 -10.20 0.93
N LEU A 241 -18.21 -9.79 0.35
CA LEU A 241 -16.97 -9.54 1.10
C LEU A 241 -17.14 -8.42 2.14
N ARG A 242 -17.84 -7.33 1.80
CA ARG A 242 -18.11 -6.20 2.72
C ARG A 242 -18.97 -6.61 3.91
N HIS A 243 -19.95 -7.51 3.72
CA HIS A 243 -20.75 -8.06 4.81
C HIS A 243 -19.92 -8.94 5.76
N THR A 244 -18.97 -9.72 5.22
CA THR A 244 -17.96 -10.45 6.02
C THR A 244 -17.05 -9.50 6.82
N LEU A 245 -16.60 -8.41 6.19
CA LEU A 245 -15.64 -7.44 6.75
C LEU A 245 -16.27 -6.49 7.79
N HIS A 246 -17.56 -6.21 7.67
CA HIS A 246 -18.32 -5.33 8.57
C HIS A 246 -19.52 -6.09 9.15
N PRO A 247 -19.30 -7.12 9.99
CA PRO A 247 -20.39 -7.89 10.58
C PRO A 247 -21.27 -7.00 11.46
N ALA A 248 -22.59 -7.16 11.36
CA ALA A 248 -23.54 -6.44 12.20
C ALA A 248 -23.22 -6.64 13.69
N MET A 249 -23.20 -5.54 14.45
CA MET A 249 -22.70 -5.51 15.83
C MET A 249 -23.41 -6.55 16.71
N ILE A 250 -22.70 -7.62 17.09
CA ILE A 250 -23.20 -8.66 18.00
C ILE A 250 -23.41 -8.03 19.39
N PRO A 251 -24.64 -8.00 19.94
CA PRO A 251 -24.90 -7.39 21.24
C PRO A 251 -24.18 -8.16 22.36
N GLY A 252 -23.40 -7.43 23.18
CA GLY A 252 -22.71 -7.98 24.36
C GLY A 252 -21.18 -8.07 24.25
N ILE A 253 -20.59 -7.87 23.07
CA ILE A 253 -19.12 -7.93 22.90
C ILE A 253 -18.47 -6.62 23.35
N THR A 254 -17.84 -6.64 24.51
CA THR A 254 -17.05 -5.52 25.06
C THR A 254 -15.63 -5.49 24.49
N GLN A 255 -15.01 -4.29 24.44
CA GLN A 255 -13.67 -4.03 23.87
C GLN A 255 -12.51 -4.91 24.37
N ASN A 256 -12.67 -5.64 25.48
CA ASN A 256 -11.61 -6.40 26.14
C ASN A 256 -11.63 -7.92 25.87
N GLN A 257 -12.43 -8.40 24.91
CA GLN A 257 -12.26 -9.76 24.38
C GLN A 257 -11.28 -9.74 23.20
N ASP A 258 -10.37 -10.72 23.14
CA ASP A 258 -9.44 -10.85 22.02
C ASP A 258 -10.20 -10.88 20.68
N LEU A 259 -9.88 -9.97 19.77
CA LEU A 259 -10.42 -10.00 18.41
C LEU A 259 -10.14 -11.35 17.72
N ARG A 260 -9.02 -12.01 18.07
CA ARG A 260 -8.67 -13.36 17.60
C ARG A 260 -9.58 -14.49 18.13
N SER A 261 -10.26 -14.32 19.27
CA SER A 261 -11.27 -15.28 19.78
C SER A 261 -12.70 -14.91 19.37
N THR A 262 -12.88 -13.72 18.78
CA THR A 262 -14.17 -13.15 18.38
C THR A 262 -14.39 -13.19 16.86
N ALA A 263 -13.32 -13.03 16.07
CA ALA A 263 -13.37 -13.09 14.61
C ALA A 263 -13.67 -14.53 14.18
N THR A 264 -14.93 -14.78 13.81
CA THR A 264 -15.42 -16.11 13.40
C THR A 264 -14.70 -16.67 12.17
N HIS A 265 -14.15 -15.79 11.33
CA HIS A 265 -13.44 -16.12 10.09
C HIS A 265 -12.32 -15.10 9.83
N THR A 266 -11.20 -15.55 9.27
CA THR A 266 -10.10 -14.70 8.78
C THR A 266 -10.29 -14.40 7.29
N VAL A 267 -10.09 -13.16 6.87
CA VAL A 267 -10.12 -12.78 5.44
C VAL A 267 -8.72 -12.94 4.85
N ARG A 268 -8.59 -13.69 3.76
CA ARG A 268 -7.33 -13.96 3.07
C ARG A 268 -7.18 -13.10 1.82
N ILE A 269 -6.05 -12.39 1.73
CA ILE A 269 -5.69 -11.51 0.62
C ILE A 269 -4.47 -12.09 -0.06
N PHE A 270 -4.62 -12.51 -1.31
CA PHE A 270 -3.55 -13.15 -2.09
C PHE A 270 -2.92 -12.13 -3.05
N CYS A 271 -1.75 -11.61 -2.67
CA CYS A 271 -0.93 -10.72 -3.48
C CYS A 271 0.00 -11.57 -4.37
N LEU A 272 -0.40 -11.81 -5.62
CA LEU A 272 0.35 -12.67 -6.54
C LEU A 272 1.32 -11.87 -7.41
N GLY A 273 2.50 -12.45 -7.66
CA GLY A 273 3.60 -11.78 -8.36
C GLY A 273 4.28 -10.72 -7.50
N ALA A 274 4.15 -10.80 -6.16
CA ALA A 274 4.60 -9.78 -5.22
C ALA A 274 6.12 -9.53 -5.28
N ARG A 275 6.51 -8.26 -5.40
CA ARG A 275 7.88 -7.74 -5.43
C ARG A 275 8.05 -6.61 -4.41
N ALA A 276 7.59 -5.40 -4.71
CA ALA A 276 7.69 -4.27 -3.77
C ALA A 276 6.76 -4.47 -2.56
N GLU A 277 5.63 -5.14 -2.79
CA GLU A 277 4.51 -5.35 -1.88
C GLU A 277 4.92 -6.19 -0.67
N SER A 278 5.75 -7.23 -0.88
CA SER A 278 6.30 -8.11 0.16
C SER A 278 7.41 -7.45 0.97
N HIS A 279 8.12 -6.49 0.39
CA HIS A 279 9.27 -5.83 1.04
C HIS A 279 8.86 -4.68 1.98
N LEU A 280 7.58 -4.26 2.00
CA LEU A 280 7.10 -3.21 2.89
C LEU A 280 7.07 -3.69 4.36
N PRO A 281 7.65 -2.94 5.31
CA PRO A 281 7.52 -3.20 6.74
C PRO A 281 6.07 -3.45 7.22
N PRO A 282 5.78 -4.47 8.05
CA PRO A 282 4.43 -4.84 8.48
C PRO A 282 3.55 -3.72 9.07
N HIS A 283 4.17 -2.70 9.68
CA HIS A 283 3.44 -1.55 10.25
C HIS A 283 2.74 -0.67 9.19
N ILE A 284 3.18 -0.74 7.93
CA ILE A 284 2.49 -0.08 6.79
C ILE A 284 1.17 -0.78 6.50
N TYR A 285 1.17 -2.11 6.49
CA TYR A 285 -0.05 -2.90 6.30
C TYR A 285 -1.02 -2.81 7.48
N MET A 286 -0.59 -2.42 8.69
CA MET A 286 -1.53 -2.10 9.78
C MET A 286 -2.50 -0.98 9.40
N GLN A 287 -2.15 -0.07 8.47
CA GLN A 287 -3.06 0.95 7.96
C GLN A 287 -4.25 0.36 7.19
N LEU A 288 -4.15 -0.86 6.64
CA LEU A 288 -5.31 -1.61 6.16
C LEU A 288 -6.15 -2.12 7.33
N ALA A 289 -5.53 -2.76 8.32
CA ALA A 289 -6.25 -3.36 9.44
C ALA A 289 -6.99 -2.34 10.34
N TYR A 290 -6.45 -1.12 10.49
CA TYR A 290 -7.13 -0.03 11.21
C TYR A 290 -8.39 0.50 10.49
N LEU A 291 -8.67 0.09 9.24
CA LEU A 291 -9.96 0.31 8.55
C LEU A 291 -11.02 -0.76 8.85
N PHE A 292 -10.62 -1.91 9.42
CA PHE A 292 -11.51 -3.04 9.71
C PHE A 292 -11.24 -3.58 11.14
N PRO A 293 -11.52 -2.78 12.19
CA PRO A 293 -11.16 -3.09 13.58
C PRO A 293 -11.88 -4.31 14.20
N THR A 294 -12.67 -5.03 13.40
CA THR A 294 -13.38 -6.27 13.77
C THR A 294 -12.83 -7.53 13.08
N THR A 295 -11.84 -7.39 12.19
CA THR A 295 -11.43 -8.47 11.27
C THR A 295 -9.93 -8.76 11.36
N ALA A 296 -9.59 -10.04 11.53
CA ALA A 296 -8.22 -10.52 11.36
C ALA A 296 -7.94 -10.86 9.88
N PHE A 297 -6.81 -10.37 9.38
CA PHE A 297 -6.37 -10.59 7.99
C PHE A 297 -5.23 -11.59 7.89
N GLN A 298 -5.22 -12.33 6.79
CA GLN A 298 -4.06 -13.10 6.33
C GLN A 298 -3.64 -12.57 4.96
N ILE A 299 -2.45 -11.98 4.84
CA ILE A 299 -1.91 -11.56 3.53
C ILE A 299 -0.91 -12.61 3.06
N HIS A 300 -1.15 -13.18 1.89
CA HIS A 300 -0.29 -14.15 1.23
C HIS A 300 0.46 -13.45 0.10
N PHE A 301 1.76 -13.22 0.26
CA PHE A 301 2.64 -12.80 -0.81
C PHE A 301 3.16 -14.04 -1.54
N VAL A 302 2.92 -14.13 -2.84
CA VAL A 302 3.25 -15.33 -3.64
C VAL A 302 4.03 -14.92 -4.88
N GLY A 303 5.20 -15.52 -5.07
CA GLY A 303 6.06 -15.31 -6.24
C GLY A 303 7.54 -15.30 -5.90
N PRO A 304 8.45 -15.40 -6.88
CA PRO A 304 9.89 -15.63 -6.64
C PRO A 304 10.58 -14.56 -5.77
N ASP A 305 10.06 -13.34 -5.76
CA ASP A 305 10.56 -12.20 -4.99
C ASP A 305 9.80 -11.97 -3.65
N ALA A 306 8.86 -12.84 -3.30
CA ALA A 306 8.09 -12.78 -2.05
C ALA A 306 8.90 -13.33 -0.86
N ILE A 307 9.97 -12.62 -0.49
CA ILE A 307 10.86 -12.96 0.63
C ILE A 307 10.50 -12.08 1.85
N PRO A 308 10.40 -12.62 3.08
CA PRO A 308 10.09 -11.80 4.25
C PRO A 308 11.17 -10.76 4.55
N PRO A 309 10.79 -9.55 5.01
CA PRO A 309 11.75 -8.54 5.42
C PRO A 309 12.62 -9.06 6.58
N HIS A 310 13.93 -8.83 6.44
CA HIS A 310 15.01 -9.23 7.37
C HIS A 310 15.40 -10.71 7.44
N THR A 311 14.68 -11.65 6.82
CA THR A 311 15.11 -13.06 6.78
C THR A 311 16.02 -13.35 5.59
N LYS A 312 17.16 -14.01 5.83
CA LYS A 312 18.05 -14.51 4.75
C LYS A 312 17.64 -15.88 4.18
N SER A 313 16.68 -16.56 4.83
CA SER A 313 16.17 -17.83 4.37
C SER A 313 15.28 -17.65 3.14
N LYS A 314 15.49 -18.51 2.15
CA LYS A 314 14.63 -18.66 0.95
C LYS A 314 13.73 -19.89 1.07
N GLU A 315 13.45 -20.35 2.28
CA GLU A 315 12.45 -21.39 2.52
C GLU A 315 11.04 -20.85 2.18
N PRO A 316 10.18 -21.63 1.53
CA PRO A 316 8.78 -21.27 1.30
C PRO A 316 7.98 -21.25 2.62
N HIS A 317 6.73 -20.76 2.55
CA HIS A 317 5.78 -20.76 3.68
C HIS A 317 6.31 -20.13 4.98
N GLN A 318 6.95 -18.97 4.89
CA GLN A 318 7.37 -18.22 6.08
C GLN A 318 6.20 -17.40 6.65
N HIS A 319 5.86 -17.61 7.91
CA HIS A 319 4.77 -16.92 8.62
C HIS A 319 5.30 -15.81 9.54
N VAL A 320 4.81 -14.58 9.36
CA VAL A 320 5.11 -13.42 10.23
C VAL A 320 3.81 -12.89 10.82
N HIS A 321 3.64 -13.00 12.13
CA HIS A 321 2.45 -12.49 12.83
C HIS A 321 2.71 -11.07 13.37
N TYR A 322 1.79 -10.14 13.15
CA TYR A 322 1.88 -8.76 13.64
C TYR A 322 0.49 -8.24 14.03
N GLU A 323 0.29 -7.95 15.32
CA GLU A 323 -1.00 -7.53 15.90
C GLU A 323 -2.19 -8.41 15.45
N GLN A 324 -3.04 -7.89 14.57
CA GLN A 324 -4.26 -8.52 14.04
C GLN A 324 -4.10 -9.04 12.60
N MET A 325 -2.87 -9.07 12.05
CA MET A 325 -2.57 -9.64 10.74
C MET A 325 -1.55 -10.78 10.83
N THR A 326 -1.65 -11.70 9.87
CA THR A 326 -0.62 -12.70 9.59
C THR A 326 -0.16 -12.52 8.15
N PHE A 327 1.15 -12.38 7.94
CA PHE A 327 1.75 -12.37 6.61
C PHE A 327 2.31 -13.77 6.33
N VAL A 328 1.95 -14.35 5.20
CA VAL A 328 2.51 -15.58 4.66
C VAL A 328 3.32 -15.21 3.44
N TYR A 329 4.54 -15.69 3.36
CA TYR A 329 5.43 -15.48 2.23
C TYR A 329 5.74 -16.83 1.60
N ASP A 330 5.37 -16.99 0.33
CA ASP A 330 5.74 -18.15 -0.47
C ASP A 330 6.47 -17.73 -1.74
N ASN A 331 7.65 -18.30 -1.95
CA ASN A 331 8.52 -17.97 -3.09
C ASN A 331 8.40 -18.94 -4.27
N SER A 332 7.42 -19.84 -4.25
CA SER A 332 7.10 -20.70 -5.39
C SER A 332 6.30 -19.92 -6.46
N ARG A 333 5.94 -20.61 -7.54
CA ARG A 333 4.97 -20.09 -8.50
C ARG A 333 3.55 -20.39 -8.03
N TYR A 334 2.60 -19.52 -8.33
CA TYR A 334 1.21 -19.70 -7.90
C TYR A 334 0.59 -21.04 -8.36
N GLU A 335 1.00 -21.63 -9.49
CA GLU A 335 0.45 -22.93 -9.92
C GLU A 335 0.81 -24.08 -8.95
N ALA A 336 1.93 -23.98 -8.23
CA ALA A 336 2.28 -24.91 -7.15
C ALA A 336 1.53 -24.54 -5.86
N TYR A 337 1.59 -23.27 -5.47
CA TYR A 337 0.97 -22.79 -4.23
C TYR A 337 -0.56 -22.93 -4.20
N HIS A 338 -1.24 -22.88 -5.35
CA HIS A 338 -2.70 -22.98 -5.47
C HIS A 338 -3.28 -24.24 -4.79
N ALA A 339 -2.58 -25.37 -4.86
CA ALA A 339 -3.02 -26.61 -4.23
C ALA A 339 -2.91 -26.61 -2.70
N GLU A 340 -1.93 -25.87 -2.14
CA GLU A 340 -1.68 -25.75 -0.70
C GLU A 340 -2.48 -24.61 -0.05
N ALA A 341 -2.76 -23.55 -0.81
CA ALA A 341 -3.62 -22.44 -0.40
C ALA A 341 -5.12 -22.80 -0.34
N GLY A 342 -5.53 -23.88 -1.02
CA GLY A 342 -6.91 -24.35 -1.05
C GLY A 342 -7.43 -24.91 0.29
N PRO A 343 -8.75 -25.07 0.45
CA PRO A 343 -9.81 -24.68 -0.48
C PRO A 343 -9.99 -23.15 -0.54
N PHE A 344 -10.48 -22.64 -1.66
CA PHE A 344 -10.80 -21.22 -1.84
C PHE A 344 -12.27 -20.93 -1.54
N ASN A 345 -12.54 -19.80 -0.90
CA ASN A 345 -13.88 -19.36 -0.53
C ASN A 345 -14.09 -17.87 -0.89
N PRO A 346 -14.85 -17.57 -1.96
CA PRO A 346 -15.10 -16.19 -2.43
C PRO A 346 -15.78 -15.22 -1.46
N TYR A 347 -16.23 -15.68 -0.28
CA TYR A 347 -16.79 -14.85 0.79
C TYR A 347 -15.73 -14.36 1.79
N TYR A 348 -14.51 -14.92 1.74
CA TYR A 348 -13.38 -14.61 2.62
C TYR A 348 -12.05 -14.40 1.87
N ASP A 349 -11.95 -14.83 0.61
CA ASP A 349 -10.73 -14.77 -0.19
C ASP A 349 -10.83 -13.74 -1.33
N VAL A 350 -9.74 -12.99 -1.53
CA VAL A 350 -9.61 -12.01 -2.62
C VAL A 350 -8.18 -12.00 -3.16
N PHE A 351 -8.02 -11.85 -4.47
CA PHE A 351 -6.74 -11.80 -5.16
C PHE A 351 -6.42 -10.37 -5.61
N PHE A 352 -5.16 -9.95 -5.43
CA PHE A 352 -4.62 -8.69 -5.94
C PHE A 352 -3.37 -8.96 -6.78
N LEU A 353 -3.37 -8.41 -7.99
CA LEU A 353 -2.28 -8.48 -8.96
C LEU A 353 -1.70 -7.07 -9.10
N PHE A 354 -0.54 -6.83 -8.49
CA PHE A 354 0.09 -5.51 -8.50
C PHE A 354 1.02 -5.37 -9.71
N SER A 355 0.64 -4.47 -10.63
CA SER A 355 1.23 -4.29 -11.97
C SER A 355 1.79 -5.59 -12.60
N PRO A 356 0.92 -6.57 -12.91
CA PRO A 356 1.34 -7.93 -13.25
C PRO A 356 2.03 -8.04 -14.61
N GLY A 357 1.69 -7.18 -15.58
CA GLY A 357 2.23 -7.23 -16.94
C GLY A 357 1.79 -8.47 -17.68
N LEU A 358 0.47 -8.72 -17.74
CA LEU A 358 -0.15 -9.83 -18.46
C LEU A 358 0.11 -9.78 -19.97
N ALA A 359 0.14 -8.58 -20.55
CA ALA A 359 0.46 -8.36 -21.96
C ALA A 359 1.98 -8.19 -22.22
N HIS A 360 2.77 -7.89 -21.18
CA HIS A 360 4.18 -7.58 -21.33
C HIS A 360 5.00 -8.82 -21.78
N PRO A 361 5.85 -8.74 -22.83
CA PRO A 361 6.41 -9.92 -23.49
C PRO A 361 7.22 -10.88 -22.61
N SER A 362 7.88 -10.40 -21.55
CA SER A 362 8.67 -11.27 -20.65
C SER A 362 7.85 -12.02 -19.60
N THR A 363 6.61 -11.59 -19.32
CA THR A 363 5.77 -12.07 -18.22
C THR A 363 4.47 -12.72 -18.70
N LYS A 364 3.98 -12.34 -19.88
CA LYS A 364 2.78 -12.90 -20.53
C LYS A 364 2.73 -14.43 -20.51
N ASP A 365 3.78 -15.11 -20.94
CA ASP A 365 3.84 -16.58 -20.94
C ASP A 365 3.90 -17.20 -19.54
N MET A 366 4.35 -16.45 -18.52
CA MET A 366 4.30 -16.91 -17.13
C MET A 366 2.88 -16.86 -16.55
N TRP A 367 2.04 -15.90 -16.97
CA TRP A 367 0.67 -15.72 -16.46
C TRP A 367 -0.36 -16.63 -17.11
N LYS A 368 -0.18 -17.02 -18.39
CA LYS A 368 -1.10 -17.91 -19.14
C LYS A 368 -1.62 -19.14 -18.37
N PRO A 369 -0.81 -19.92 -17.63
CA PRO A 369 -1.31 -21.04 -16.82
C PRO A 369 -1.95 -20.62 -15.48
N THR A 370 -1.59 -19.46 -14.93
CA THR A 370 -2.12 -18.94 -13.66
C THR A 370 -3.53 -18.34 -13.81
N ILE A 371 -3.84 -17.63 -14.90
CA ILE A 371 -5.16 -16.99 -15.07
C ILE A 371 -6.33 -17.99 -15.03
N PRO A 372 -6.29 -19.17 -15.69
CA PRO A 372 -7.33 -20.19 -15.56
C PRO A 372 -7.55 -20.67 -14.11
N LEU A 373 -6.48 -20.92 -13.35
CA LEU A 373 -6.55 -21.34 -11.94
C LEU A 373 -7.19 -20.26 -11.06
N LEU A 374 -6.85 -18.99 -11.30
CA LEU A 374 -7.49 -17.85 -10.63
C LEU A 374 -8.99 -17.77 -10.93
N LEU A 375 -9.38 -17.88 -12.20
CA LEU A 375 -10.78 -17.88 -12.61
C LEU A 375 -11.55 -19.11 -12.12
N ASP A 376 -10.88 -20.22 -11.80
CA ASP A 376 -11.58 -21.37 -11.22
C ASP A 376 -11.98 -21.16 -9.75
N THR A 377 -11.20 -20.38 -8.97
CA THR A 377 -11.53 -20.08 -7.55
C THR A 377 -12.88 -19.39 -7.34
N LYS A 378 -13.45 -18.76 -8.39
CA LYS A 378 -14.62 -17.86 -8.37
C LYS A 378 -14.54 -16.71 -7.35
N CYS A 379 -13.33 -16.41 -6.86
CA CYS A 379 -13.01 -15.29 -5.97
C CYS A 379 -12.87 -13.99 -6.77
N ALA A 380 -12.96 -12.85 -6.10
CA ALA A 380 -12.71 -11.57 -6.74
C ALA A 380 -11.21 -11.37 -6.99
N ILE A 381 -10.85 -10.94 -8.19
CA ILE A 381 -9.47 -10.68 -8.63
C ILE A 381 -9.39 -9.22 -9.06
N PHE A 382 -8.50 -8.44 -8.44
CA PHE A 382 -8.25 -7.06 -8.81
C PHE A 382 -6.83 -6.92 -9.36
N GLY A 383 -6.70 -6.27 -10.51
CA GLY A 383 -5.41 -5.95 -11.12
C GLY A 383 -5.18 -4.45 -11.14
N THR A 384 -3.91 -4.07 -11.20
CA THR A 384 -3.45 -2.67 -11.34
C THR A 384 -2.42 -2.57 -12.44
N GLY A 385 -1.98 -1.36 -12.80
CA GLY A 385 -0.90 -1.13 -13.75
C GLY A 385 -0.21 0.22 -13.55
N PHE A 386 0.88 0.44 -14.28
CA PHE A 386 1.79 1.58 -14.11
C PHE A 386 1.41 2.84 -14.89
N ASP A 387 0.65 2.70 -15.97
CA ASP A 387 0.05 3.78 -16.75
C ASP A 387 -1.22 3.28 -17.48
N GLU A 388 -1.89 4.16 -18.24
CA GLU A 388 -3.12 3.82 -18.97
C GLU A 388 -2.90 2.76 -20.06
N ARG A 389 -1.76 2.77 -20.77
CA ARG A 389 -1.47 1.80 -21.84
C ARG A 389 -1.16 0.44 -21.25
N ASP A 390 -0.36 0.38 -20.19
CA ASP A 390 -0.07 -0.85 -19.42
C ASP A 390 -1.39 -1.53 -18.99
N VAL A 391 -2.28 -0.78 -18.37
CA VAL A 391 -3.62 -1.23 -17.96
C VAL A 391 -4.48 -1.69 -19.14
N MET A 392 -4.57 -0.91 -20.22
CA MET A 392 -5.42 -1.25 -21.37
C MET A 392 -4.86 -2.42 -22.18
N ASN A 393 -3.53 -2.61 -22.22
CA ASN A 393 -2.89 -3.77 -22.85
C ASN A 393 -3.19 -5.06 -22.06
N ASP A 394 -3.03 -5.04 -20.74
CA ASP A 394 -3.34 -6.20 -19.87
C ASP A 394 -4.83 -6.59 -19.96
N VAL A 395 -5.72 -5.59 -20.05
CA VAL A 395 -7.16 -5.78 -20.29
C VAL A 395 -7.42 -6.40 -21.66
N ALA A 396 -6.80 -5.87 -22.72
CA ALA A 396 -6.95 -6.42 -24.06
C ALA A 396 -6.42 -7.85 -24.17
N GLU A 397 -5.36 -8.22 -23.44
CA GLU A 397 -4.88 -9.61 -23.37
C GLU A 397 -5.94 -10.53 -22.74
N ILE A 398 -6.56 -10.10 -21.64
CA ILE A 398 -7.63 -10.84 -20.95
C ILE A 398 -8.84 -11.05 -21.88
N GLU A 399 -9.27 -10.01 -22.61
CA GLU A 399 -10.43 -10.11 -23.51
C GLU A 399 -10.13 -10.96 -24.76
N ASN A 400 -8.94 -10.81 -25.36
CA ASN A 400 -8.52 -11.61 -26.52
C ASN A 400 -8.27 -13.09 -26.17
N ALA A 401 -7.98 -13.42 -24.91
CA ALA A 401 -7.80 -14.79 -24.45
C ALA A 401 -9.13 -15.60 -24.35
N GLY A 402 -10.30 -14.94 -24.45
CA GLY A 402 -11.60 -15.60 -24.56
C GLY A 402 -12.09 -16.33 -23.30
N TYR A 403 -11.57 -15.98 -22.12
CA TYR A 403 -11.88 -16.65 -20.86
C TYR A 403 -13.35 -16.47 -20.39
N GLU A 404 -13.88 -17.46 -19.68
CA GLU A 404 -15.20 -17.39 -19.02
C GLU A 404 -15.16 -16.55 -17.73
N LEU A 405 -15.10 -15.23 -17.89
CA LEU A 405 -15.10 -14.27 -16.78
C LEU A 405 -16.30 -13.32 -16.79
N ASP A 406 -16.51 -12.71 -15.63
CA ASP A 406 -17.31 -11.51 -15.37
C ASP A 406 -16.36 -10.35 -15.05
N TRP A 407 -16.56 -9.19 -15.67
CA TRP A 407 -15.94 -7.94 -15.21
C TRP A 407 -16.58 -7.52 -13.87
N LEU A 408 -15.77 -7.29 -12.84
CA LEU A 408 -16.19 -6.70 -11.56
C LEU A 408 -16.01 -5.18 -11.53
N MET A 409 -14.88 -4.69 -12.02
CA MET A 409 -14.55 -3.26 -12.11
C MET A 409 -13.96 -2.99 -13.48
N LYS A 410 -14.49 -1.99 -14.19
CA LYS A 410 -13.92 -1.56 -15.47
C LYS A 410 -12.58 -0.83 -15.26
N PRO A 411 -11.67 -0.86 -16.25
CA PRO A 411 -10.38 -0.18 -16.14
C PRO A 411 -10.55 1.32 -15.91
N ARG A 412 -9.89 1.85 -14.88
CA ARG A 412 -9.96 3.25 -14.47
C ARG A 412 -8.73 3.67 -13.67
N GLU A 413 -8.58 4.97 -13.45
CA GLU A 413 -7.62 5.51 -12.49
C GLU A 413 -7.89 5.01 -11.06
N ASN A 414 -6.84 4.63 -10.34
CA ASN A 414 -6.90 4.24 -8.93
C ASN A 414 -6.83 5.47 -8.03
N VAL A 415 -7.82 5.63 -7.14
CA VAL A 415 -7.90 6.77 -6.21
C VAL A 415 -6.70 6.81 -5.25
N PHE A 416 -6.09 5.66 -4.96
CA PHE A 416 -4.92 5.52 -4.10
C PHE A 416 -3.65 5.12 -4.88
N ARG A 417 -3.51 5.56 -6.13
CA ARG A 417 -2.22 5.45 -6.85
C ARG A 417 -1.08 6.16 -6.11
N SER A 418 0.16 5.72 -6.35
CA SER A 418 1.35 6.49 -6.00
C SER A 418 1.36 7.82 -6.75
N LEU A 419 1.55 8.94 -6.04
CA LEU A 419 1.78 10.24 -6.67
C LEU A 419 3.26 10.41 -7.08
N LYS A 420 4.17 9.71 -6.40
CA LYS A 420 5.59 9.61 -6.80
C LYS A 420 5.68 8.91 -8.16
N HIS A 421 6.40 9.54 -9.09
CA HIS A 421 6.80 8.96 -10.36
C HIS A 421 8.06 8.11 -10.22
N GLU A 422 8.19 7.07 -11.04
CA GLU A 422 9.40 6.28 -11.19
C GLU A 422 9.87 6.35 -12.65
N ILE A 423 11.18 6.52 -12.87
CA ILE A 423 11.75 6.82 -14.18
C ILE A 423 12.43 5.56 -14.74
N ASN A 424 12.08 5.18 -15.98
CA ASN A 424 12.80 4.15 -16.70
C ASN A 424 14.25 4.62 -16.97
N MET A 425 15.23 3.91 -16.42
CA MET A 425 16.64 4.28 -16.54
C MET A 425 17.21 4.11 -17.97
N THR A 426 16.51 3.42 -18.88
CA THR A 426 16.94 3.20 -20.28
C THR A 426 16.40 4.25 -21.28
N ASP A 427 15.24 4.84 -21.01
CA ASP A 427 14.64 5.95 -21.76
C ASP A 427 13.95 6.86 -20.74
N VAL A 428 14.70 7.84 -20.22
CA VAL A 428 14.28 8.71 -19.10
C VAL A 428 13.08 9.62 -19.41
N ARG A 429 12.57 9.57 -20.65
CA ARG A 429 11.30 10.19 -21.06
C ARG A 429 10.09 9.40 -20.56
N GLN A 430 10.26 8.13 -20.17
CA GLN A 430 9.21 7.24 -19.68
C GLN A 430 9.15 7.28 -18.15
N SER A 431 8.03 7.75 -17.61
CA SER A 431 7.73 7.70 -16.17
C SER A 431 6.50 6.84 -15.88
N ALA A 432 6.58 5.97 -14.89
CA ALA A 432 5.49 5.17 -14.35
C ALA A 432 4.97 5.77 -13.03
N GLN A 433 3.73 5.45 -12.64
CA GLN A 433 3.22 5.64 -11.28
C GLN A 433 2.74 4.30 -10.71
N CYS A 434 3.23 3.91 -9.54
CA CYS A 434 2.88 2.63 -8.92
C CYS A 434 1.36 2.56 -8.67
N ASN A 435 0.71 1.51 -9.19
CA ASN A 435 -0.74 1.29 -9.14
C ASN A 435 -1.56 2.47 -9.71
N TRP A 436 -1.12 3.11 -10.80
CA TRP A 436 -1.81 4.22 -11.50
C TRP A 436 -3.28 3.92 -11.76
N GLY A 437 -3.57 2.74 -12.30
CA GLY A 437 -4.92 2.29 -12.65
C GLY A 437 -5.29 0.99 -11.95
N ILE A 438 -6.58 0.67 -12.00
CA ILE A 438 -7.20 -0.50 -11.39
C ILE A 438 -8.30 -1.07 -12.30
N TRP A 439 -8.42 -2.40 -12.30
CA TRP A 439 -9.47 -3.18 -12.94
C TRP A 439 -9.79 -4.40 -12.08
N GLY A 440 -10.88 -5.13 -12.37
CA GLY A 440 -11.18 -6.36 -11.63
C GLY A 440 -12.10 -7.33 -12.36
N ILE A 441 -11.86 -8.62 -12.17
CA ILE A 441 -12.55 -9.75 -12.82
C ILE A 441 -12.88 -10.85 -11.80
N ARG A 442 -13.73 -11.79 -12.22
CA ARG A 442 -14.06 -13.03 -11.52
C ARG A 442 -14.34 -14.11 -12.56
N GLY A 443 -13.99 -15.37 -12.32
CA GLY A 443 -14.50 -16.44 -13.18
C GLY A 443 -16.01 -16.59 -13.04
N ARG A 444 -16.71 -16.86 -14.15
CA ARG A 444 -18.18 -16.98 -14.15
C ARG A 444 -18.65 -18.04 -13.17
N ARG A 445 -19.76 -17.73 -12.50
CA ARG A 445 -20.58 -18.73 -11.82
C ARG A 445 -21.75 -19.07 -12.73
N TYR A 446 -21.95 -20.35 -12.96
CA TYR A 446 -23.19 -20.83 -13.56
C TYR A 446 -24.28 -20.74 -12.51
N ASP A 447 -25.20 -19.78 -12.67
CA ASP A 447 -26.45 -19.79 -11.90
C ASP A 447 -27.15 -21.12 -12.14
N VAL A 448 -27.56 -21.78 -11.05
CA VAL A 448 -28.34 -23.01 -11.14
C VAL A 448 -29.69 -22.65 -11.74
N ARG A 449 -29.85 -22.90 -13.04
CA ARG A 449 -31.16 -22.85 -13.68
C ARG A 449 -32.09 -23.77 -12.89
N PRO A 450 -33.28 -23.33 -12.47
CA PRO A 450 -34.29 -24.27 -12.01
C PRO A 450 -34.51 -25.27 -13.15
N SER A 451 -34.52 -26.56 -12.83
CA SER A 451 -34.82 -27.59 -13.82
C SER A 451 -36.25 -27.36 -14.32
N ASP A 452 -36.40 -27.06 -15.61
CA ASP A 452 -37.71 -27.07 -16.27
C ASP A 452 -38.35 -28.46 -16.06
N GLN A 453 -39.56 -28.48 -15.48
CA GLN A 453 -40.35 -29.69 -15.16
C GLN A 453 -41.51 -29.86 -16.15
#